data_AF-A0A6J4FQ06-F1
#
_entry.id   AF-A0A6J4FQ06-F1
#
_cell.length_a   1.000
_cell.length_b   1.000
_cell.length_c   1.000
_cell.angle_alpha   90.00
_cell.angle_beta   90.00
_cell.angle_gamma   90.00
#
_symmetry.space_group_name_H-M   'P 1'
#
loop_
_entity.id
_entity.type
_entity.pdbx_description
1 polymer ?
#
loop_
_entity_poly.entity_id
_entity_poly.type
_entity_poly.pdbx_seq_one_letter_code
_entity_poly.pdbx_strand_id
1 'polypeptide(L)'
;MVAADLPPAMEKRLPRHPIPAALIGRLAVDLTAAGQGLGSVLLADAVKKTKVAAETVAMSVIVVDPIDDGAQGFYAAFGFQSLRGPQRRMFMAIHGGAAKSVQ
;
A
#
# COMPACT_ATOMS: atom_id res chain seq x y z
N MET A 1 1.73 3.85 11.91
CA MET A 1 2.95 3.32 11.25
C MET A 1 4.11 4.21 11.62
N VAL A 2 5.17 3.62 12.14
CA VAL A 2 6.41 4.30 12.52
C VAL A 2 7.53 3.94 11.53
N ALA A 3 8.60 4.74 11.48
CA ALA A 3 9.70 4.48 10.56
C ALA A 3 10.32 3.08 10.75
N ALA A 4 10.33 2.57 11.98
CA ALA A 4 10.83 1.23 12.31
C ALA A 4 10.01 0.08 11.67
N ASP A 5 8.76 0.34 11.26
CA ASP A 5 7.93 -0.65 10.56
C ASP A 5 8.38 -0.84 9.10
N LEU A 6 9.20 0.06 8.56
CA LEU A 6 9.63 0.02 7.17
C LEU A 6 10.90 -0.84 6.99
N PRO A 7 11.13 -1.40 5.79
CA PRO A 7 12.43 -1.93 5.43
C PRO A 7 13.54 -0.85 5.55
N PRO A 8 14.79 -1.19 5.92
CA PRO A 8 15.86 -0.23 6.21
C PRO A 8 16.16 0.73 5.07
N ALA A 9 16.00 0.25 3.82
CA ALA A 9 16.23 1.03 2.61
C ALA A 9 15.27 2.24 2.49
N MET A 10 14.11 2.20 3.16
CA MET A 10 13.09 3.24 3.09
C MET A 10 13.05 4.16 4.32
N GLU A 11 13.69 3.77 5.43
CA GLU A 11 13.78 4.59 6.65
C GLU A 11 14.40 5.98 6.41
N LYS A 12 15.29 6.11 5.42
CA LYS A 12 15.94 7.39 5.08
C LYS A 12 15.12 8.30 4.18
N ARG A 13 14.04 7.80 3.55
CA ARG A 13 13.27 8.52 2.51
C ARG A 13 11.94 9.08 3.03
N LEU A 14 11.53 8.71 4.24
CA LEU A 14 10.24 9.08 4.82
C LEU A 14 10.43 9.88 6.13
N PRO A 15 9.46 10.76 6.48
CA PRO A 15 9.52 11.53 7.72
C PRO A 15 9.70 10.63 8.95
N ARG A 16 10.58 11.04 9.86
CA ARG A 16 10.94 10.30 11.08
C ARG A 16 9.89 10.45 12.17
N HIS A 17 8.67 9.97 11.92
CA HIS A 17 7.54 9.83 12.87
C HIS A 17 6.55 11.01 12.97
N PRO A 18 5.24 10.70 13.14
CA PRO A 18 4.53 9.57 12.54
C PRO A 18 4.47 9.73 11.02
N ILE A 19 4.55 8.62 10.26
CA ILE A 19 4.45 8.69 8.79
C ILE A 19 2.97 8.87 8.42
N PRO A 20 2.58 10.00 7.77
CA PRO A 20 1.21 10.20 7.35
C PRO A 20 0.81 9.16 6.31
N ALA A 21 -0.33 8.49 6.51
CA ALA A 21 -0.73 7.34 5.73
C ALA A 21 -2.22 7.36 5.40
N ALA A 22 -2.57 6.88 4.21
CA ALA A 22 -3.94 6.53 3.84
C ALA A 22 -4.14 5.01 3.97
N LEU A 23 -5.24 4.57 4.57
CA LEU A 23 -5.60 3.16 4.64
C LEU A 23 -6.68 2.84 3.61
N ILE A 24 -6.42 1.88 2.72
CA ILE A 24 -7.51 1.22 1.98
C ILE A 24 -8.12 0.19 2.93
N GLY A 25 -9.18 0.60 3.63
CA GLY A 25 -9.76 -0.23 4.69
C GLY A 25 -10.42 -1.50 4.16
N ARG A 26 -11.04 -1.43 2.97
CA ARG A 26 -11.69 -2.57 2.31
C ARG A 26 -11.59 -2.45 0.80
N LEU A 27 -11.34 -3.58 0.16
CA LEU A 27 -11.39 -3.75 -1.29
C LEU A 27 -11.98 -5.14 -1.55
N ALA A 28 -13.10 -5.19 -2.25
CA ALA A 28 -13.79 -6.44 -2.57
C ALA A 28 -14.45 -6.34 -3.93
N VAL A 29 -14.62 -7.50 -4.57
CA VAL A 29 -15.40 -7.67 -5.80
C VAL A 29 -16.42 -8.76 -5.51
N ASP A 30 -17.61 -8.63 -6.09
CA ASP A 30 -18.62 -9.68 -6.02
C ASP A 30 -18.09 -11.00 -6.62
N LEU A 31 -18.49 -12.14 -6.05
CA LEU A 31 -18.02 -13.46 -6.50
C LEU A 31 -18.39 -13.76 -7.96
N THR A 32 -19.54 -13.27 -8.43
CA THR A 32 -19.97 -13.45 -9.83
C THR A 32 -19.11 -12.66 -10.82
N ALA A 33 -18.41 -11.64 -10.33
CA ALA A 33 -17.56 -10.75 -11.13
C ALA A 33 -16.06 -10.93 -10.82
N ALA A 34 -15.71 -11.87 -9.95
CA ALA A 34 -14.33 -12.20 -9.62
C ALA A 34 -13.57 -12.77 -10.83
N GLY A 35 -12.25 -12.57 -10.88
CA GLY A 35 -11.41 -13.04 -11.99
C GLY A 35 -11.48 -12.20 -13.28
N GLN A 36 -12.39 -11.22 -13.37
CA GLN A 36 -12.55 -10.35 -14.55
C GLN A 36 -11.68 -9.08 -14.51
N GLY A 37 -10.73 -9.00 -13.57
CA GLY A 37 -9.86 -7.82 -13.41
C GLY A 37 -10.50 -6.62 -12.71
N LEU A 38 -11.73 -6.70 -12.22
CA LEU A 38 -12.36 -5.56 -11.52
C LEU A 38 -11.59 -5.13 -10.26
N GLY A 39 -10.97 -6.07 -9.55
CA GLY A 39 -10.18 -5.76 -8.35
C GLY A 39 -8.99 -4.86 -8.66
N SER A 40 -8.32 -5.06 -9.80
CA SER A 40 -7.20 -4.22 -10.21
C SER A 40 -7.67 -2.82 -10.61
N VAL A 41 -8.81 -2.72 -11.29
CA VAL A 41 -9.43 -1.44 -11.65
C VAL A 41 -9.80 -0.64 -10.41
N LEU A 42 -10.45 -1.29 -9.42
CA LEU A 42 -10.80 -0.64 -8.15
C LEU A 42 -9.57 -0.21 -7.37
N LEU A 43 -8.51 -1.04 -7.32
CA LEU A 43 -7.26 -0.67 -6.66
C LEU A 43 -6.59 0.52 -7.35
N ALA A 44 -6.53 0.52 -8.68
CA ALA A 44 -5.96 1.63 -9.45
C ALA A 44 -6.73 2.94 -9.22
N ASP A 45 -8.06 2.88 -9.19
CA ASP A 45 -8.91 4.03 -8.87
C ASP A 45 -8.68 4.53 -7.44
N ALA A 46 -8.59 3.64 -6.46
CA ALA A 46 -8.28 3.99 -5.07
C ALA A 46 -6.91 4.70 -4.97
N VAL A 47 -5.87 4.15 -5.58
CA VAL A 47 -4.52 4.74 -5.61
C VAL A 47 -4.54 6.12 -6.26
N LYS A 48 -5.25 6.28 -7.39
CA LYS A 48 -5.41 7.57 -8.07
C LYS A 48 -6.08 8.60 -7.15
N LYS A 49 -7.19 8.23 -6.50
CA LYS A 49 -7.90 9.11 -5.55
C LYS A 49 -7.02 9.50 -4.37
N THR A 50 -6.24 8.56 -3.84
CA THR A 50 -5.31 8.86 -2.75
C THR A 50 -4.19 9.81 -3.17
N LYS A 51 -3.67 9.69 -4.40
CA LYS A 51 -2.67 10.63 -4.93
C LYS A 51 -3.23 12.06 -5.04
N VAL A 52 -4.46 12.21 -5.54
CA VAL A 52 -5.12 13.52 -5.62
C VAL A 52 -5.37 14.08 -4.21
N ALA A 53 -5.86 13.26 -3.28
CA ALA A 53 -6.05 13.69 -1.90
C ALA A 53 -4.72 14.15 -1.24
N ALA A 54 -3.60 13.50 -1.57
CA ALA A 54 -2.28 13.83 -1.05
C ALA A 54 -1.78 15.22 -1.45
N GLU A 55 -2.38 15.86 -2.47
CA GLU A 55 -2.06 17.25 -2.86
C GLU A 55 -2.56 18.27 -1.83
N THR A 56 -3.55 17.89 -1.01
CA THR A 56 -4.18 18.79 -0.03
C THR A 56 -4.03 18.29 1.41
N VAL A 57 -3.97 16.98 1.61
CA VAL A 57 -3.82 16.33 2.90
C VAL A 57 -2.48 15.62 2.93
N ALA A 58 -1.62 15.93 3.90
CA ALA A 58 -0.30 15.30 4.00
C ALA A 58 -0.44 13.77 4.13
N MET A 59 -0.03 13.05 3.09
CA MET A 59 -0.02 11.59 3.02
C MET A 59 1.24 11.15 2.28
N SER A 60 2.05 10.29 2.89
CA SER A 60 3.30 9.80 2.29
C SER A 60 3.18 8.39 1.73
N VAL A 61 2.29 7.57 2.31
CA VAL A 61 2.10 6.16 1.92
C VAL A 61 0.61 5.77 1.87
N ILE A 62 0.33 4.73 1.10
CA ILE A 62 -0.91 3.97 1.13
C ILE A 62 -0.63 2.67 1.88
N VAL A 63 -1.53 2.27 2.77
CA VAL A 63 -1.44 1.07 3.60
C VAL A 63 -2.63 0.16 3.33
N VAL A 64 -2.40 -1.14 3.40
CA VAL A 64 -3.41 -2.21 3.31
C VAL A 64 -3.14 -3.26 4.39
N ASP A 65 -4.21 -3.92 4.82
CA ASP A 65 -4.17 -5.07 5.73
C ASP A 65 -4.76 -6.29 5.01
N PRO A 66 -3.97 -7.05 4.22
CA PRO A 66 -4.48 -8.21 3.51
C PRO A 66 -5.04 -9.27 4.45
N ILE A 67 -6.21 -9.81 4.11
CA ILE A 67 -6.92 -10.80 4.95
C ILE A 67 -6.27 -12.20 4.90
N ASP A 68 -5.62 -12.52 3.78
CA ASP A 68 -4.96 -13.80 3.53
C ASP A 68 -3.76 -13.62 2.58
N ASP A 69 -3.06 -14.73 2.31
CA ASP A 69 -1.87 -14.74 1.47
C ASP A 69 -2.21 -14.51 -0.02
N GLY A 70 -3.43 -14.81 -0.45
CA GLY A 70 -3.93 -14.52 -1.80
C GLY A 70 -4.09 -13.01 -2.02
N ALA A 71 -4.69 -12.31 -1.06
CA ALA A 71 -4.76 -10.86 -1.03
C ALA A 71 -3.36 -10.24 -0.93
N GLN A 72 -2.46 -10.83 -0.15
CA GLN A 72 -1.06 -10.38 -0.07
C GLN A 72 -0.37 -10.43 -1.44
N GLY A 73 -0.51 -11.55 -2.16
CA GLY A 73 0.00 -11.72 -3.52
C GLY A 73 -0.62 -10.74 -4.51
N PHE A 74 -1.95 -10.51 -4.40
CA PHE A 74 -2.64 -9.51 -5.20
C PHE A 74 -2.02 -8.11 -5.01
N TYR A 75 -1.90 -7.62 -3.77
CA TYR A 75 -1.32 -6.29 -3.52
C TYR A 75 0.17 -6.21 -3.89
N ALA A 76 0.95 -7.27 -3.67
CA ALA A 76 2.35 -7.34 -4.07
C ALA A 76 2.54 -7.11 -5.58
N ALA A 77 1.64 -7.67 -6.40
CA ALA A 77 1.67 -7.48 -7.86
C ALA A 77 1.47 -6.01 -8.29
N PHE A 78 0.90 -5.15 -7.43
CA PHE A 78 0.76 -3.70 -7.66
C PHE A 78 1.87 -2.87 -7.00
N GLY A 79 2.91 -3.51 -6.47
CA GLY A 79 4.07 -2.83 -5.88
C GLY A 79 3.93 -2.49 -4.39
N PHE A 80 2.95 -3.04 -3.70
CA PHE A 80 2.91 -2.98 -2.24
C PHE A 80 4.01 -3.87 -1.63
N GLN A 81 4.60 -3.41 -0.54
CA GLN A 81 5.68 -4.10 0.17
C GLN A 81 5.25 -4.38 1.60
N SER A 82 5.67 -5.51 2.17
CA SER A 82 5.37 -5.84 3.56
C SER A 82 6.08 -4.88 4.52
N LEU A 83 5.37 -4.48 5.57
CA LEU A 83 5.99 -3.88 6.74
C LEU A 83 6.63 -4.97 7.61
N ARG A 84 7.57 -4.55 8.45
CA ARG A 84 8.15 -5.36 9.51
C ARG A 84 7.14 -5.58 10.62
N GLY A 85 7.22 -6.75 11.25
CA GLY A 85 6.42 -7.10 12.42
C GLY A 85 5.46 -8.26 12.17
N PRO A 86 4.66 -8.63 13.18
CA PRO A 86 3.81 -9.83 13.14
C PRO A 86 2.53 -9.66 12.32
N GLN A 87 2.18 -8.43 11.93
CA GLN A 87 0.95 -8.17 11.17
C GLN A 87 1.20 -8.31 9.67
N ARG A 88 0.23 -8.90 8.95
CA ARG A 88 0.17 -8.84 7.49
C ARG A 88 -0.25 -7.42 7.07
N ARG A 89 0.62 -6.44 7.25
CA ARG A 89 0.40 -5.07 6.79
C ARG A 89 1.37 -4.77 5.66
N MET A 90 0.86 -4.17 4.59
CA MET A 90 1.67 -3.77 3.45
C MET A 90 1.48 -2.29 3.15
N PHE A 91 2.43 -1.71 2.43
CA PHE A 91 2.41 -0.29 2.10
C PHE A 91 2.98 -0.01 0.71
N MET A 92 2.64 1.16 0.17
CA MET A 92 3.17 1.70 -1.07
C MET A 92 3.39 3.21 -0.93
N ALA A 93 4.51 3.74 -1.41
CA ALA A 93 4.78 5.18 -1.39
C ALA A 93 3.94 5.93 -2.44
N ILE A 94 3.36 7.07 -2.07
CA ILE A 94 2.52 7.89 -2.96
C ILE A 94 3.36 8.64 -3.99
N HIS A 95 4.51 9.17 -3.55
CA HIS A 95 5.45 9.91 -4.39
C HIS A 95 6.63 9.00 -4.74
N GLY A 96 6.88 8.85 -6.04
CA GLY A 96 7.82 7.91 -6.68
C GLY A 96 9.00 7.46 -5.82
N GLY A 97 8.78 6.36 -5.12
CA GLY A 97 9.79 5.71 -4.29
C GLY A 97 9.55 4.22 -4.28
N ALA A 98 9.52 3.62 -5.47
CA ALA A 98 9.78 2.19 -5.58
C ALA A 98 11.15 1.94 -4.93
N ALA A 99 11.17 1.35 -3.74
CA ALA A 99 12.36 0.67 -3.28
C ALA A 99 12.55 -0.47 -4.26
N LYS A 100 13.52 -0.31 -5.17
CA LYS A 100 14.01 -1.43 -5.99
C LYS A 100 14.29 -2.58 -5.03
N SER A 101 13.65 -3.71 -5.27
CA SER A 101 13.98 -4.98 -4.64
C SER A 101 15.48 -5.20 -4.83
N VAL A 102 16.24 -5.10 -3.75
CA VAL A 102 17.59 -5.66 -3.67
C VAL A 102 17.39 -7.15 -3.54
N GLN A 103 17.81 -7.89 -4.56
CA GLN A 103 18.21 -9.29 -4.44
C GLN A 103 19.41 -9.39 -3.48
#